data_AF-Q811D1-F1
#
_entry.id   AF-Q811D1-F1
#
_cell.length_a   1.000
_cell.length_b   1.000
_cell.length_c   1.000
_cell.angle_alpha   90.00
_cell.angle_beta   90.00
_cell.angle_gamma   90.00
#
_symmetry.space_group_name_H-M   'P 1'
#
loop_
_entity.id
_entity.type
_entity.pdbx_description
1 polymer ?
#
loop_
_entity_poly.entity_id
_entity_poly.type
_entity_poly.pdbx_seq_one_letter_code
_entity_poly.pdbx_strand_id
1 'polypeptide(L)'
;MGSSAGSWRRLEDSEREETDSEPQAPRLDSRSVLWKNAVGFWILGLCNNFSYVVMLSAAHDILKQEQASGNQSHVEPGPTPTPHNSSSRFDCNSISTAAVLLADILPTLVIKLLAPLGLHLLPYSPRVLVSGVCSAGSFVLVAFSQSVGLSLCGVVLASISSGLGEVTFLSLTAFYPSAVISWWSSGTGGAGLLGSLSYLGLTQAGLSPQHTLLSMLGIPVLLLAR
;
A
#
# COMPACT_ATOMS: atom_id res chain seq x y z
N MET A 1 -19.22 55.43 -50.04
CA MET A 1 -18.45 54.54 -49.13
C MET A 1 -19.28 54.31 -47.89
N GLY A 2 -19.86 53.12 -47.69
CA GLY A 2 -20.70 52.85 -46.52
C GLY A 2 -21.68 51.70 -46.72
N SER A 3 -21.19 50.49 -47.03
CA SER A 3 -22.06 49.30 -47.08
C SER A 3 -21.29 47.99 -46.87
N SER A 4 -20.31 47.98 -45.96
CA SER A 4 -19.63 46.75 -45.54
C SER A 4 -19.81 46.46 -44.05
N ALA A 5 -20.02 47.49 -43.22
CA ALA A 5 -20.18 47.34 -41.76
C ALA A 5 -21.50 46.68 -41.30
N GLY A 6 -22.54 46.64 -42.15
CA GLY A 6 -23.84 46.03 -41.81
C GLY A 6 -23.88 44.51 -41.98
N SER A 7 -23.00 43.94 -42.82
CA SER A 7 -22.96 42.49 -43.07
C SER A 7 -22.24 41.73 -41.96
N TRP A 8 -21.21 42.35 -41.36
CA TRP A 8 -20.44 41.75 -40.27
C TRP A 8 -21.25 41.66 -38.98
N ARG A 9 -22.04 42.68 -38.64
CA ARG A 9 -22.93 42.63 -37.46
C ARG A 9 -24.00 41.55 -37.54
N ARG A 10 -24.51 41.26 -38.74
CA ARG A 10 -25.53 40.22 -38.94
C ARG A 10 -24.93 38.80 -38.82
N LEU A 11 -23.66 38.62 -39.18
CA LEU A 11 -22.93 37.37 -38.95
C LEU A 11 -22.57 37.20 -37.47
N GLU A 12 -22.16 38.28 -36.78
CA GLU A 12 -21.91 38.24 -35.32
C GLU A 12 -23.19 37.97 -34.51
N ASP A 13 -24.35 38.50 -34.93
CA ASP A 13 -25.63 38.18 -34.28
C ASP A 13 -26.08 36.73 -34.60
N SER A 14 -25.81 36.23 -35.81
CA SER A 14 -26.12 34.84 -36.17
C SER A 14 -25.18 33.82 -35.49
N GLU A 15 -23.93 34.19 -35.20
CA GLU A 15 -22.98 33.38 -34.42
C GLU A 15 -23.23 33.48 -32.90
N ARG A 16 -23.97 34.50 -32.42
CA ARG A 16 -24.40 34.60 -31.02
C ARG A 16 -25.73 33.91 -30.73
N GLU A 17 -26.63 33.78 -31.71
CA GLU A 17 -27.86 33.00 -31.54
C GLU A 17 -27.64 31.48 -31.57
N GLU A 18 -26.46 31.00 -31.98
CA GLU A 18 -26.07 29.58 -31.89
C GLU A 18 -25.34 29.23 -30.56
N THR A 19 -25.46 30.09 -29.54
CA THR A 19 -24.96 29.81 -28.17
C THR A 19 -26.04 29.46 -27.16
N ASP A 20 -27.24 29.08 -27.59
CA ASP A 20 -28.30 28.70 -26.64
C ASP A 20 -29.23 27.64 -27.21
N SER A 21 -28.83 26.35 -27.13
CA SER A 21 -29.73 25.17 -27.06
C SER A 21 -28.93 23.84 -27.09
N GLU A 22 -28.10 23.58 -26.08
CA GLU A 22 -27.82 22.19 -25.69
C GLU A 22 -28.57 21.90 -24.38
N PRO A 23 -29.27 20.76 -24.25
CA PRO A 23 -29.97 20.45 -23.01
C PRO A 23 -28.91 20.27 -21.91
N GLN A 24 -28.83 21.26 -21.01
CA GLN A 24 -27.92 21.29 -19.88
C GLN A 24 -28.39 20.28 -18.81
N ALA A 25 -28.20 18.99 -19.08
CA ALA A 25 -28.26 17.92 -18.08
C ALA A 25 -27.01 18.02 -17.17
N PRO A 26 -27.07 17.58 -15.91
CA PRO A 26 -26.50 18.31 -14.77
C PRO A 26 -24.98 18.21 -14.67
N ARG A 27 -24.28 19.36 -14.82
CA ARG A 27 -22.83 19.50 -14.53
C ARG A 27 -22.46 19.08 -13.10
N LEU A 28 -23.41 19.11 -12.17
CA LEU A 28 -23.25 18.64 -10.78
C LEU A 28 -23.07 17.11 -10.69
N ASP A 29 -23.77 16.33 -11.52
CA ASP A 29 -23.68 14.87 -11.48
C ASP A 29 -22.32 14.39 -11.96
N SER A 30 -21.80 14.93 -13.08
CA SER A 30 -20.45 14.62 -13.57
C SER A 30 -19.34 14.98 -12.57
N ARG A 31 -19.45 16.13 -11.88
CA ARG A 31 -18.47 16.51 -10.84
C ARG A 31 -18.55 15.57 -9.63
N SER A 32 -19.75 15.16 -9.25
CA SER A 32 -19.95 14.22 -8.14
C SER A 32 -19.37 12.84 -8.45
N VAL A 33 -19.55 12.34 -9.68
CA VAL A 33 -19.01 11.06 -10.14
C VAL A 33 -17.48 11.12 -10.21
N LEU A 34 -16.90 12.20 -10.73
CA LEU A 34 -15.45 12.39 -10.75
C LEU A 34 -14.85 12.41 -9.34
N TRP A 35 -15.50 13.13 -8.41
CA TRP A 35 -15.06 13.18 -7.02
C TRP A 35 -15.17 11.83 -6.32
N LYS A 36 -16.27 11.09 -6.53
CA LYS A 36 -16.44 9.73 -6.00
C LYS A 36 -15.34 8.79 -6.50
N ASN A 37 -15.02 8.85 -7.79
CA ASN A 37 -13.95 8.04 -8.38
C ASN A 37 -12.58 8.47 -7.82
N ALA A 38 -12.30 9.77 -7.73
CA ALA A 38 -11.07 10.30 -7.15
C ALA A 38 -10.84 9.84 -5.71
N VAL A 39 -11.85 9.98 -4.85
CA VAL A 39 -11.80 9.49 -3.46
C VAL A 39 -11.63 7.98 -3.42
N GLY A 40 -12.34 7.24 -4.29
CA GLY A 40 -12.19 5.79 -4.42
C GLY A 40 -10.76 5.38 -4.73
N PHE A 41 -10.15 5.95 -5.78
CA PHE A 41 -8.77 5.65 -6.16
C PHE A 41 -7.74 6.10 -5.12
N TRP A 42 -8.01 7.19 -4.40
CA TRP A 42 -7.17 7.60 -3.27
C TRP A 42 -7.20 6.55 -2.14
N ILE A 43 -8.38 6.08 -1.75
CA ILE A 43 -8.52 5.02 -0.74
C ILE A 43 -7.89 3.71 -1.21
N LEU A 44 -8.05 3.34 -2.49
CA LEU A 44 -7.42 2.14 -3.05
C LEU A 44 -5.90 2.23 -3.02
N GLY A 45 -5.31 3.36 -3.41
CA GLY A 45 -3.87 3.60 -3.33
C GLY A 45 -3.34 3.52 -1.89
N LEU A 46 -4.10 4.08 -0.96
CA LEU A 46 -3.79 4.03 0.47
C LEU A 46 -3.81 2.59 1.00
N CYS A 47 -4.91 1.88 0.82
CA CYS A 47 -5.10 0.53 1.37
C CYS A 47 -4.12 -0.48 0.75
N ASN A 48 -3.84 -0.38 -0.55
CA ASN A 48 -2.91 -1.25 -1.25
C ASN A 48 -1.51 -1.25 -0.62
N ASN A 49 -1.01 -0.06 -0.27
CA ASN A 49 0.36 0.13 0.21
C ASN A 49 0.47 0.13 1.73
N PHE A 50 -0.66 0.12 2.45
CA PHE A 50 -0.67 0.27 3.90
C PHE A 50 0.08 -0.87 4.61
N SER A 51 -0.21 -2.13 4.27
CA SER A 51 0.47 -3.29 4.89
C SER A 51 1.98 -3.24 4.68
N TYR A 52 2.41 -2.94 3.45
CA TYR A 52 3.81 -2.78 3.09
C TYR A 52 4.52 -1.74 3.98
N VAL A 53 3.96 -0.54 4.08
CA VAL A 53 4.55 0.54 4.90
C VAL A 53 4.61 0.18 6.38
N VAL A 54 3.59 -0.49 6.90
CA VAL A 54 3.59 -0.91 8.30
C VAL A 54 4.66 -1.97 8.55
N MET A 55 4.86 -2.93 7.63
CA MET A 55 5.93 -3.93 7.76
C MET A 55 7.32 -3.29 7.74
N LEU A 56 7.55 -2.29 6.89
CA LEU A 56 8.78 -1.49 6.91
C LEU A 56 8.99 -0.79 8.26
N SER A 57 7.92 -0.23 8.83
CA SER A 57 7.96 0.49 10.11
C SER A 57 8.18 -0.47 11.29
N ALA A 58 7.63 -1.68 11.21
CA ALA A 58 7.74 -2.72 12.22
C ALA A 58 9.05 -3.55 12.13
N ALA A 59 9.82 -3.40 11.04
CA ALA A 59 10.99 -4.24 10.76
C ALA A 59 12.00 -4.31 11.91
N HIS A 60 12.23 -3.19 12.61
CA HIS A 60 13.14 -3.17 13.75
C HIS A 60 12.59 -3.91 14.97
N ASP A 61 11.29 -3.75 15.25
CA ASP A 61 10.62 -4.40 16.38
C ASP A 61 10.52 -5.91 16.20
N ILE A 62 10.23 -6.36 14.96
CA ILE A 62 10.21 -7.78 14.57
C ILE A 62 11.55 -8.43 14.90
N LEU A 63 12.67 -7.79 14.55
CA LEU A 63 13.99 -8.35 14.80
C LEU A 63 14.36 -8.34 16.29
N LYS A 64 13.98 -7.29 17.02
CA LYS A 64 14.29 -7.16 18.45
C LYS A 64 13.56 -8.18 19.32
N GLN A 65 12.29 -8.46 19.01
CA GLN A 65 11.49 -9.46 19.73
C GLN A 65 12.05 -10.88 19.57
N GLU A 66 12.60 -11.18 18.39
CA GLU A 66 13.19 -12.49 18.07
C GLU A 66 14.58 -12.67 18.69
N GLN A 67 15.42 -11.62 18.69
CA GLN A 67 16.70 -11.64 19.42
C GLN A 67 16.52 -11.89 20.92
N ALA A 68 15.52 -11.27 21.52
CA ALA A 68 15.20 -11.47 22.94
C ALA A 68 14.75 -12.92 23.23
N SER A 69 14.09 -13.57 22.29
CA SER A 69 13.65 -14.96 22.41
C SER A 69 14.80 -15.97 22.20
N GLY A 70 15.68 -15.72 21.22
CA GLY A 70 16.86 -16.57 20.96
C GLY A 70 17.90 -16.54 22.09
N ASN A 71 18.05 -15.42 22.80
CA ASN A 71 18.94 -15.32 23.96
C ASN A 71 18.42 -16.05 25.20
N GLN A 72 17.12 -16.38 25.28
CA GLN A 72 16.55 -17.12 26.42
C GLN A 72 16.68 -18.64 26.28
N SER A 73 16.93 -19.15 25.08
CA SER A 73 17.16 -20.59 24.84
C SER A 73 18.54 -21.10 25.30
N HIS A 74 19.41 -20.24 25.83
CA HIS A 74 20.73 -20.61 26.36
C HIS A 74 20.89 -20.20 27.83
N VAL A 75 19.97 -20.65 28.69
CA VAL A 75 20.16 -20.59 30.16
C VAL A 75 20.03 -22.01 30.72
N GLU A 76 21.14 -22.73 30.68
CA GLU A 76 21.37 -23.92 31.50
C GLU A 76 21.76 -23.47 32.93
N PRO A 77 21.19 -24.05 34.01
CA PRO A 77 21.61 -23.70 35.37
C PRO A 77 23.02 -24.27 35.63
N GLY A 78 23.97 -23.41 36.03
CA GLY A 78 25.44 -23.64 36.09
C GLY A 78 25.94 -24.81 36.98
N PRO A 79 27.26 -24.95 37.29
CA PRO A 79 28.26 -23.89 37.47
C PRO A 79 29.69 -24.13 36.88
N THR A 80 30.49 -23.05 36.81
CA THR A 80 31.97 -22.91 36.99
C THR A 80 32.66 -22.04 35.91
N PRO A 81 33.55 -21.11 36.31
CA PRO A 81 34.25 -20.23 35.37
C PRO A 81 35.49 -20.93 34.80
N THR A 82 35.39 -21.45 33.57
CA THR A 82 36.56 -21.84 32.78
C THR A 82 36.94 -20.69 31.82
N PRO A 83 38.21 -20.27 31.74
CA PRO A 83 38.65 -19.21 30.83
C PRO A 83 38.82 -19.80 29.43
N HIS A 84 37.71 -20.12 28.75
CA HIS A 84 37.77 -20.44 27.33
C HIS A 84 37.79 -19.14 26.52
N ASN A 85 39.02 -18.75 26.27
CA ASN A 85 39.47 -17.67 25.43
C ASN A 85 39.18 -18.01 23.95
N SER A 86 37.94 -17.83 23.51
CA SER A 86 37.51 -17.82 22.10
C SER A 86 36.12 -17.21 21.99
N SER A 87 35.88 -16.04 22.60
CA SER A 87 34.69 -15.26 22.28
C SER A 87 34.91 -14.62 20.91
N SER A 88 34.41 -15.25 19.86
CA SER A 88 34.12 -14.55 18.62
C SER A 88 33.19 -13.39 18.99
N ARG A 89 33.77 -12.19 19.15
CA ARG A 89 33.10 -10.92 19.44
C ARG A 89 32.13 -10.47 18.31
N PHE A 90 31.87 -11.38 17.38
CA PHE A 90 30.96 -11.28 16.27
C PHE A 90 29.95 -12.42 16.42
N ASP A 91 29.12 -12.38 17.47
CA ASP A 91 27.81 -13.05 17.41
C ASP A 91 27.01 -12.32 16.35
N CYS A 92 27.24 -12.73 15.10
CA CYS A 92 26.58 -12.18 13.93
C CYS A 92 25.08 -12.40 14.11
N ASN A 93 24.34 -11.30 14.13
CA ASN A 93 22.90 -11.36 13.96
C ASN A 93 22.65 -12.09 12.63
N SER A 94 22.08 -13.29 12.68
CA SER A 94 21.95 -14.15 11.49
C SER A 94 21.09 -13.49 10.40
N ILE A 95 20.23 -12.54 10.79
CA ILE A 95 19.32 -11.80 9.91
C ILE A 95 19.37 -10.30 10.26
N SER A 96 19.71 -9.47 9.28
CA SER A 96 19.77 -7.99 9.39
C SER A 96 18.44 -7.34 9.01
N THR A 97 18.19 -6.10 9.47
CA THR A 97 17.08 -5.25 8.98
C THR A 97 17.07 -5.17 7.46
N ALA A 98 18.25 -5.19 6.82
CA ALA A 98 18.37 -5.22 5.37
C ALA A 98 17.70 -6.44 4.72
N ALA A 99 17.71 -7.61 5.37
CA ALA A 99 17.03 -8.80 4.86
C ALA A 99 15.51 -8.66 4.93
N VAL A 100 14.98 -8.02 5.98
CA VAL A 100 13.53 -7.73 6.08
C VAL A 100 13.11 -6.76 4.98
N LEU A 101 13.88 -5.69 4.76
CA LEU A 101 13.62 -4.72 3.69
C LEU A 101 13.71 -5.36 2.29
N LEU A 102 14.66 -6.27 2.09
CA LEU A 102 14.82 -6.98 0.83
C LEU A 102 13.66 -7.95 0.57
N ALA A 103 13.23 -8.68 1.61
CA ALA A 103 12.06 -9.54 1.55
C ALA A 103 10.76 -8.77 1.26
N ASP A 104 10.73 -7.49 1.60
CA ASP A 104 9.59 -6.60 1.34
C ASP A 104 9.61 -5.97 -0.06
N ILE A 105 10.78 -5.76 -0.68
CA ILE A 105 10.88 -5.14 -2.01
C ILE A 105 10.91 -6.17 -3.15
N LEU A 106 11.65 -7.27 -2.99
CA LEU A 106 11.87 -8.25 -4.07
C LEU A 106 10.59 -8.86 -4.64
N PRO A 107 9.60 -9.32 -3.83
CA PRO A 107 8.40 -9.94 -4.38
C PRO A 107 7.59 -8.97 -5.24
N THR A 108 7.44 -7.73 -4.78
CA THR A 108 6.79 -6.64 -5.54
C THR A 108 7.48 -6.40 -6.88
N LEU A 109 8.81 -6.35 -6.91
CA LEU A 109 9.56 -6.15 -8.16
C LEU A 109 9.34 -7.30 -9.15
N VAL A 110 9.40 -8.54 -8.69
CA VAL A 110 9.15 -9.72 -9.53
C VAL A 110 7.75 -9.65 -10.14
N ILE A 111 6.73 -9.33 -9.34
CA ILE A 111 5.35 -9.20 -9.83
C ILE A 111 5.25 -8.11 -10.89
N LYS A 112 5.87 -6.94 -10.67
CA LYS A 112 5.86 -5.83 -11.63
C LYS A 112 6.55 -6.19 -12.95
N LEU A 113 7.63 -6.99 -12.90
CA LEU A 113 8.32 -7.47 -14.11
C LEU A 113 7.50 -8.52 -14.87
N LEU A 114 6.78 -9.39 -14.16
CA LEU A 114 5.93 -10.43 -14.76
C LEU A 114 4.55 -9.92 -15.20
N ALA A 115 4.12 -8.77 -14.69
CA ALA A 115 2.84 -8.15 -15.00
C ALA A 115 2.51 -8.07 -16.50
N PRO A 116 3.37 -7.54 -17.38
CA PRO A 116 3.07 -7.45 -18.80
C PRO A 116 2.93 -8.81 -19.49
N LEU A 117 3.50 -9.89 -18.93
CA LEU A 117 3.58 -11.20 -19.58
C LEU A 117 2.36 -12.09 -19.33
N GLY A 118 1.67 -11.94 -18.20
CA GLY A 118 0.62 -12.88 -17.81
C GLY A 118 -0.57 -12.30 -17.06
N LEU A 119 -0.47 -11.08 -16.50
CA LEU A 119 -1.57 -10.56 -15.69
C LEU A 119 -2.81 -10.27 -16.55
N HIS A 120 -2.67 -9.89 -17.82
CA HIS A 120 -3.81 -9.61 -18.71
C HIS A 120 -4.84 -10.76 -18.82
N LEU A 121 -4.45 -12.00 -18.51
CA LEU A 121 -5.30 -13.20 -18.55
C LEU A 121 -6.25 -13.33 -17.35
N LEU A 122 -5.95 -12.67 -16.23
CA LEU A 122 -6.73 -12.80 -15.00
C LEU A 122 -7.75 -11.67 -14.86
N PRO A 123 -9.01 -11.92 -14.49
CA PRO A 123 -9.97 -10.85 -14.22
C PRO A 123 -9.57 -10.00 -13.00
N TYR A 124 -10.07 -8.77 -12.91
CA TYR A 124 -9.70 -7.82 -11.84
C TYR A 124 -10.14 -8.29 -10.44
N SER A 125 -11.37 -8.81 -10.28
CA SER A 125 -11.93 -9.16 -8.97
C SER A 125 -11.09 -10.18 -8.19
N PRO A 126 -10.66 -11.33 -8.76
CA PRO A 126 -9.79 -12.26 -8.04
C PRO A 126 -8.44 -11.64 -7.64
N ARG A 127 -7.87 -10.73 -8.44
CA ARG A 127 -6.61 -10.07 -8.10
C ARG A 127 -6.76 -9.17 -6.87
N VAL A 128 -7.85 -8.40 -6.80
CA VAL A 128 -8.17 -7.56 -5.64
C VAL A 128 -8.42 -8.42 -4.39
N LEU A 129 -9.17 -9.52 -4.54
CA LEU A 129 -9.44 -10.45 -3.43
C LEU A 129 -8.15 -11.08 -2.90
N VAL A 130 -7.28 -11.60 -3.78
CA VAL A 130 -5.98 -12.17 -3.40
C VAL A 130 -5.10 -11.12 -2.73
N SER A 131 -5.04 -9.90 -3.26
CA SER A 131 -4.31 -8.79 -2.64
C SER A 131 -4.84 -8.52 -1.22
N GLY A 132 -6.14 -8.33 -1.04
CA GLY A 132 -6.73 -8.08 0.28
C GLY A 132 -6.53 -9.23 1.28
N VAL A 133 -6.68 -10.48 0.85
CA VAL A 133 -6.45 -11.66 1.71
C VAL A 133 -4.98 -11.80 2.10
N CYS A 134 -4.05 -11.60 1.15
CA CYS A 134 -2.62 -11.58 1.44
C CYS A 134 -2.25 -10.44 2.39
N SER A 135 -2.85 -9.25 2.21
CA SER A 135 -2.65 -8.11 3.10
C SER A 135 -3.12 -8.43 4.52
N ALA A 136 -4.36 -8.91 4.69
CA ALA A 136 -4.89 -9.29 6.00
C ALA A 136 -4.07 -10.43 6.64
N GLY A 137 -3.72 -11.44 5.84
CA GLY A 137 -2.89 -12.56 6.25
C GLY A 137 -1.51 -12.12 6.73
N SER A 138 -0.88 -11.12 6.11
CA SER A 138 0.44 -10.62 6.55
C SER A 138 0.41 -10.07 7.97
N PHE A 139 -0.56 -9.22 8.30
CA PHE A 139 -0.73 -8.67 9.65
C PHE A 139 -0.95 -9.76 10.70
N VAL A 140 -1.84 -10.72 10.41
CA VAL A 140 -2.10 -11.84 11.34
C VAL A 140 -0.84 -12.69 11.52
N LEU A 141 -0.15 -13.02 10.43
CA LEU A 141 1.00 -13.91 10.48
C LEU A 141 2.19 -13.28 11.22
N VAL A 142 2.46 -11.99 11.02
CA VAL A 142 3.51 -11.25 11.77
C VAL A 142 3.09 -10.98 13.21
N ALA A 143 1.81 -10.73 13.49
CA ALA A 143 1.35 -10.52 14.86
C ALA A 143 1.51 -11.76 15.75
N PHE A 144 1.35 -12.96 15.19
CA PHE A 144 1.45 -14.23 15.92
C PHE A 144 2.75 -14.99 15.68
N SER A 145 3.70 -14.44 14.93
CA SER A 145 4.95 -15.12 14.66
C SER A 145 5.76 -15.33 15.94
N GLN A 146 6.42 -16.49 16.01
CA GLN A 146 7.34 -16.89 17.09
C GLN A 146 8.73 -17.22 16.53
N SER A 147 8.91 -16.99 15.23
CA SER A 147 10.15 -17.25 14.51
C SER A 147 10.34 -16.21 13.42
N VAL A 148 11.60 -15.83 13.21
CA VAL A 148 11.99 -14.89 12.14
C VAL A 148 11.49 -15.36 10.77
N GLY A 149 11.51 -16.66 10.51
CA GLY A 149 11.02 -17.21 9.24
C GLY A 149 9.53 -16.95 9.01
N LEU A 150 8.70 -17.10 10.04
CA LEU A 150 7.28 -16.76 9.96
C LEU A 150 7.09 -15.26 9.79
N SER A 151 7.79 -14.43 10.57
CA SER A 151 7.72 -12.97 10.41
C SER A 151 8.07 -12.53 8.97
N LEU A 152 9.14 -13.08 8.39
CA LEU A 152 9.54 -12.81 7.01
C LEU A 152 8.52 -13.31 5.99
N CYS A 153 7.88 -14.45 6.23
CA CYS A 153 6.79 -14.94 5.38
C CYS A 153 5.62 -13.93 5.35
N GLY A 154 5.29 -13.35 6.49
CA GLY A 154 4.27 -12.30 6.59
C GLY A 154 4.67 -11.04 5.82
N VAL A 155 5.93 -10.59 5.94
CA VAL A 155 6.46 -9.46 5.15
C VAL A 155 6.38 -9.74 3.64
N VAL A 156 6.75 -10.94 3.21
CA VAL A 156 6.63 -11.34 1.80
C VAL A 156 5.17 -11.33 1.34
N LEU A 157 4.21 -11.77 2.17
CA LEU A 157 2.78 -11.67 1.84
C LEU A 157 2.31 -10.22 1.68
N ALA A 158 2.79 -9.31 2.53
CA ALA A 158 2.49 -7.88 2.41
C ALA A 158 3.04 -7.31 1.09
N SER A 159 4.25 -7.70 0.69
CA SER A 159 4.86 -7.34 -0.59
C SER A 159 4.08 -7.88 -1.78
N ILE A 160 3.71 -9.16 -1.77
CA ILE A 160 2.91 -9.77 -2.85
C ILE A 160 1.57 -9.05 -3.00
N SER A 161 0.90 -8.77 -1.88
CA SER A 161 -0.34 -7.99 -1.85
C SER A 161 -0.18 -6.64 -2.53
N SER A 162 0.83 -5.85 -2.13
CA SER A 162 1.07 -4.51 -2.64
C SER A 162 1.41 -4.52 -4.13
N GLY A 163 2.27 -5.44 -4.57
CA GLY A 163 2.64 -5.58 -5.98
C GLY A 163 1.47 -6.00 -6.87
N LEU A 164 0.68 -6.99 -6.46
CA LEU A 164 -0.47 -7.46 -7.24
C LEU A 164 -1.57 -6.39 -7.31
N GLY A 165 -1.85 -5.73 -6.18
CA GLY A 165 -2.86 -4.68 -6.12
C GLY A 165 -2.42 -3.43 -6.88
N GLU A 166 -1.15 -3.02 -6.82
CA GLU A 166 -0.63 -1.89 -7.60
C GLU A 166 -0.85 -2.09 -9.10
N VAL A 167 -0.44 -3.24 -9.64
CA VAL A 167 -0.64 -3.53 -11.07
C VAL A 167 -2.13 -3.53 -11.42
N THR A 168 -2.97 -4.07 -10.53
CA THR A 168 -4.42 -4.18 -10.74
C THR A 168 -5.09 -2.81 -10.73
N PHE A 169 -4.82 -1.98 -9.73
CA PHE A 169 -5.43 -0.65 -9.60
C PHE A 169 -4.90 0.33 -10.64
N LEU A 170 -3.61 0.30 -10.95
CA LEU A 170 -3.05 1.09 -12.07
C LEU A 170 -3.70 0.68 -13.39
N SER A 171 -3.84 -0.61 -13.66
CA SER A 171 -4.54 -1.08 -14.87
C SER A 171 -6.01 -0.65 -14.88
N LEU A 172 -6.66 -0.53 -13.72
CA LEU A 172 -8.04 -0.07 -13.62
C LEU A 172 -8.16 1.44 -13.94
N THR A 173 -7.15 2.25 -13.63
CA THR A 173 -7.18 3.70 -13.92
C THR A 173 -7.36 4.02 -15.40
N ALA A 174 -6.97 3.11 -16.30
CA ALA A 174 -7.13 3.28 -17.75
C ALA A 174 -8.61 3.38 -18.20
N PHE A 175 -9.56 2.90 -17.38
CA PHE A 175 -11.00 2.99 -17.65
C PHE A 175 -11.66 4.24 -17.05
N TYR A 176 -10.91 5.08 -16.35
CA TYR A 176 -11.41 6.26 -15.64
C TYR A 176 -10.71 7.54 -16.12
N PRO A 177 -11.26 8.74 -15.82
CA PRO A 177 -10.63 9.99 -16.19
C PRO A 177 -9.21 10.12 -15.61
N SER A 178 -8.25 10.62 -16.38
CA SER A 178 -6.83 10.67 -16.02
C SER A 178 -6.51 11.31 -14.67
N ALA A 179 -7.41 12.17 -14.16
CA ALA A 179 -7.32 12.72 -12.82
C ALA A 179 -7.16 11.64 -11.73
N VAL A 180 -7.80 10.47 -11.87
CA VAL A 180 -7.75 9.42 -10.84
C VAL A 180 -6.35 8.85 -10.62
N ILE A 181 -5.46 8.92 -11.62
CA ILE A 181 -4.06 8.46 -11.50
C ILE A 181 -3.31 9.30 -10.47
N SER A 182 -3.55 10.63 -10.48
CA SER A 182 -2.95 11.54 -9.50
C SER A 182 -3.48 11.27 -8.09
N TRP A 183 -4.78 11.01 -7.95
CA TRP A 183 -5.38 10.64 -6.66
C TRP A 183 -4.89 9.29 -6.13
N TRP A 184 -4.75 8.29 -7.00
CA TRP A 184 -4.15 7.00 -6.66
C TRP A 184 -2.72 7.17 -6.17
N SER A 185 -1.89 7.92 -6.91
CA SER A 185 -0.51 8.21 -6.54
C SER A 185 -0.43 8.97 -5.21
N SER A 186 -1.31 9.95 -4.99
CA SER A 186 -1.45 10.67 -3.72
C SER A 186 -1.84 9.72 -2.57
N GLY A 187 -2.76 8.79 -2.80
CA GLY A 187 -3.15 7.78 -1.83
C GLY A 187 -2.00 6.88 -1.41
N THR A 188 -1.18 6.45 -2.38
CA THR A 188 0.07 5.69 -2.13
C THR A 188 1.06 6.49 -1.26
N GLY A 189 1.26 7.78 -1.56
CA GLY A 189 2.08 8.65 -0.71
C GLY A 189 1.49 8.82 0.70
N GLY A 190 0.15 8.94 0.78
CA GLY A 190 -0.60 8.98 2.02
C GLY A 190 -0.43 7.70 2.86
N ALA A 191 -0.36 6.52 2.24
CA ALA A 191 -0.07 5.27 2.93
C ALA A 191 1.29 5.31 3.64
N GLY A 192 2.31 5.90 3.00
CA GLY A 192 3.63 6.09 3.59
C GLY A 192 3.58 6.87 4.90
N LEU A 193 2.91 8.01 4.89
CA LEU A 193 2.76 8.87 6.07
C LEU A 193 1.84 8.22 7.11
N LEU A 194 0.64 7.81 6.70
CA LEU A 194 -0.36 7.30 7.63
C LEU A 194 0.06 5.96 8.22
N GLY A 195 0.63 5.04 7.44
CA GLY A 195 1.10 3.74 7.94
C GLY A 195 2.23 3.88 8.95
N SER A 196 3.25 4.67 8.63
CA SER A 196 4.38 4.88 9.55
C SER A 196 3.99 5.64 10.82
N LEU A 197 3.23 6.74 10.68
CA LEU A 197 2.78 7.54 11.81
C LEU A 197 1.79 6.79 12.71
N SER A 198 0.88 6.00 12.12
CA SER A 198 -0.05 5.21 12.94
C SER A 198 0.66 4.08 13.67
N TYR A 199 1.66 3.42 13.04
CA TYR A 199 2.40 2.34 13.70
C TYR A 199 3.24 2.90 14.83
N LEU A 200 4.01 3.96 14.56
CA LEU A 200 4.80 4.65 15.56
C LEU A 200 3.92 5.25 16.67
N GLY A 201 2.82 5.90 16.31
CA GLY A 201 1.91 6.52 17.28
C GLY A 201 1.32 5.51 18.25
N LEU A 202 0.91 4.34 17.76
CA LEU A 202 0.38 3.27 18.61
C LEU A 202 1.45 2.62 19.48
N THR A 203 2.66 2.39 18.96
CA THR A 203 3.75 1.85 19.77
C THR A 203 4.24 2.85 20.83
N GLN A 204 4.29 4.15 20.51
CA GLN A 204 4.61 5.21 21.47
C GLN A 204 3.52 5.43 22.51
N ALA A 205 2.26 5.13 22.17
CA ALA A 205 1.15 5.09 23.12
C ALA A 205 1.21 3.89 24.09
N GLY A 206 2.20 3.00 23.93
CA GLY A 206 2.46 1.87 24.82
C GLY A 206 1.87 0.53 24.35
N LEU A 207 1.32 0.46 23.14
CA LEU A 207 0.88 -0.82 22.58
C LEU A 207 2.10 -1.64 22.14
N SER A 208 2.08 -2.93 22.44
CA SER A 208 3.07 -3.87 21.89
C SER A 208 2.93 -3.95 20.35
N PRO A 209 4.01 -4.23 19.61
CA PRO A 209 3.99 -4.43 18.16
C PRO A 209 2.89 -5.37 17.67
N GLN A 210 2.68 -6.50 18.38
CA GLN A 210 1.61 -7.46 18.09
C GLN A 210 0.21 -6.81 18.09
N HIS A 211 -0.16 -6.16 19.20
CA HIS A 211 -1.45 -5.47 19.33
C HIS A 211 -1.61 -4.32 18.33
N THR A 212 -0.52 -3.60 18.02
CA THR A 212 -0.51 -2.56 16.99
C THR A 212 -0.84 -3.15 15.62
N LEU A 213 -0.18 -4.23 15.20
CA LEU A 213 -0.44 -4.91 13.92
C LEU A 213 -1.88 -5.44 13.84
N LEU A 214 -2.41 -6.01 14.92
CA LEU A 214 -3.80 -6.48 14.98
C LEU A 214 -4.81 -5.33 14.87
N SER A 215 -4.55 -4.19 15.51
CA SER A 215 -5.43 -3.01 15.41
C SER A 215 -5.48 -2.44 13.98
N MET A 216 -4.38 -2.58 13.25
CA MET A 216 -4.21 -2.09 11.87
C MET A 216 -4.84 -2.99 10.81
N LEU A 217 -5.26 -4.22 11.19
CA LEU A 217 -5.95 -5.18 10.32
C LEU A 217 -7.25 -4.61 9.71
N GLY A 218 -7.84 -3.59 10.34
CA GLY A 218 -9.05 -2.94 9.83
C GLY A 218 -8.89 -2.36 8.41
N ILE A 219 -7.68 -1.91 8.03
CA ILE A 219 -7.44 -1.30 6.71
C ILE A 219 -7.49 -2.36 5.57
N PRO A 220 -6.78 -3.51 5.67
CA PRO A 220 -6.98 -4.62 4.73
C PRO A 220 -8.43 -5.12 4.66
N VAL A 221 -9.14 -5.17 5.79
CA VAL A 221 -10.55 -5.60 5.82
C VAL A 221 -11.44 -4.59 5.10
N LEU A 222 -11.15 -3.30 5.20
CA LEU A 222 -11.84 -2.26 4.42
C LEU A 222 -11.67 -2.48 2.91
N LEU A 223 -10.48 -2.91 2.46
CA LEU A 223 -10.21 -3.24 1.06
C LEU A 223 -11.04 -4.45 0.60
N LEU A 224 -11.28 -5.43 1.48
CA LEU A 224 -12.09 -6.62 1.21
C LEU A 224 -13.61 -6.40 1.28
N ALA A 225 -14.06 -5.37 1.99
CA ALA A 225 -15.48 -5.07 2.20
C ALA A 225 -16.13 -4.31 1.02
N ARG A 226 -15.49 -4.29 -0.15
CA ARG A 226 -15.86 -3.53 -1.35
C ARG A 226 -15.86 -4.43 -2.57
#